data_AF-A0A546X3J7-F1
#
_entry.id   AF-A0A546X3J7-F1
#
_cell.length_a   1.000
_cell.length_b   1.000
_cell.length_c   1.000
_cell.angle_alpha   90.00
_cell.angle_beta   90.00
_cell.angle_gamma   90.00
#
_symmetry.space_group_name_H-M   'P 1'
#
loop_
_entity.id
_entity.type
_entity.pdbx_description
1 polymer ?
#
loop_
_entity_poly.entity_id
_entity_poly.type
_entity_poly.pdbx_seq_one_letter_code
_entity_poly.pdbx_strand_id
1 'polypeptide(L)'
;MKPANPRALLNRMEAAHRETRHHLDRVHRQIAGRAERIAITQNTKARHRARKRSRSRWSRSDEMLFQTHLDRLQFERWFELDGLAGRLARQEQAIHTLRQTLGEDVWRKAA
;
A
#
# COMPACT_ATOMS: atom_id res chain seq x y z
N MET A 1 6.93 -11.88 -34.04
CA MET A 1 7.34 -11.84 -32.62
C MET A 1 7.54 -13.26 -32.13
N LYS A 2 8.74 -13.65 -31.66
CA LYS A 2 8.91 -14.95 -30.98
C LYS A 2 7.98 -14.98 -29.76
N PRO A 3 7.23 -16.07 -29.51
CA PRO A 3 6.44 -16.15 -28.28
C PRO A 3 7.39 -15.97 -27.10
N ALA A 4 7.12 -14.96 -26.27
CA ALA A 4 7.92 -14.73 -25.08
C ALA A 4 7.94 -16.04 -24.27
N ASN A 5 9.14 -16.48 -23.86
CA ASN A 5 9.28 -17.67 -23.01
C ASN A 5 8.27 -17.54 -21.85
N PRO A 6 7.27 -18.44 -21.74
CA PRO A 6 6.19 -18.30 -20.75
C PRO A 6 6.68 -18.18 -19.31
N ARG A 7 7.82 -18.81 -18.98
CA ARG A 7 8.48 -18.65 -17.67
C ARG A 7 9.10 -17.27 -17.47
N ALA A 8 9.70 -16.71 -18.52
CA ALA A 8 10.24 -15.35 -18.47
C ALA A 8 9.13 -14.30 -18.36
N LEU A 9 7.98 -14.53 -18.99
CA LEU A 9 6.79 -13.70 -18.83
C LEU A 9 6.26 -13.76 -17.39
N LEU A 10 6.12 -14.98 -16.83
CA LEU A 10 5.69 -15.17 -15.44
C LEU A 10 6.60 -14.41 -14.46
N ASN A 11 7.92 -14.56 -14.58
CA ASN A 11 8.88 -13.86 -13.72
C ASN A 11 8.72 -12.33 -13.77
N ARG A 12 8.46 -11.77 -14.97
CA ARG A 12 8.22 -10.33 -15.14
C ARG A 12 6.91 -9.88 -14.49
N MET A 13 5.84 -10.67 -14.65
CA MET A 13 4.54 -10.37 -14.02
C MET A 13 4.64 -10.40 -12.49
N GLU A 14 5.35 -11.37 -11.94
CA GLU A 14 5.59 -11.45 -10.50
C GLU A 14 6.45 -10.29 -9.96
N ALA A 15 7.44 -9.84 -10.74
CA ALA A 15 8.22 -8.66 -10.40
C ALA A 15 7.36 -7.39 -10.40
N ALA A 16 6.55 -7.20 -11.43
CA ALA A 16 5.61 -6.08 -11.51
C ALA A 16 4.56 -6.11 -10.38
N HIS A 17 4.10 -7.30 -9.97
CA HIS A 17 3.21 -7.47 -8.83
C HIS A 17 3.87 -7.04 -7.51
N ARG A 18 5.12 -7.48 -7.25
CA ARG A 18 5.89 -7.03 -6.08
C ARG A 18 6.08 -5.51 -6.07
N GLU A 19 6.37 -4.92 -7.22
CA GLU A 19 6.54 -3.47 -7.34
C GLU A 19 5.25 -2.70 -7.03
N THR A 20 4.10 -3.11 -7.60
CA THR A 20 2.80 -2.52 -7.27
C THR A 20 2.50 -2.63 -5.78
N ARG A 21 2.77 -3.79 -5.16
CA ARG A 21 2.55 -4.01 -3.72
C ARG A 21 3.42 -3.08 -2.88
N HIS A 22 4.71 -2.99 -3.20
CA HIS A 22 5.62 -2.06 -2.53
C HIS A 22 5.21 -0.60 -2.70
N HIS A 23 4.64 -0.23 -3.85
CA HIS A 23 4.10 1.11 -4.05
C HIS A 23 2.91 1.35 -3.12
N LEU A 24 1.94 0.45 -3.08
CA LEU A 24 0.78 0.55 -2.19
C LEU A 24 1.19 0.69 -0.71
N ASP A 25 2.12 -0.16 -0.24
CA ASP A 25 2.67 -0.08 1.12
C ASP A 25 3.33 1.28 1.40
N ARG A 26 4.03 1.85 0.40
CA ARG A 26 4.69 3.15 0.53
C ARG A 26 3.67 4.28 0.67
N VAL A 27 2.58 4.25 -0.10
CA VAL A 27 1.49 5.23 -0.02
C VAL A 27 0.84 5.18 1.36
N HIS A 28 0.50 3.98 1.87
CA HIS A 28 -0.05 3.84 3.22
C HIS A 28 0.87 4.41 4.31
N ARG A 29 2.18 4.13 4.24
CA ARG A 29 3.15 4.68 5.20
C ARG A 29 3.27 6.19 5.09
N GLN A 30 3.22 6.75 3.89
CA GLN A 30 3.26 8.20 3.69
C GLN A 30 2.02 8.89 4.27
N ILE A 31 0.84 8.30 4.08
CA ILE A 31 -0.41 8.79 4.66
C ILE A 31 -0.33 8.77 6.19
N ALA A 32 0.03 7.63 6.78
CA ALA A 32 0.17 7.50 8.22
C ALA A 32 1.21 8.47 8.81
N GLY A 33 2.42 8.51 8.24
CA GLY A 33 3.48 9.42 8.70
C GLY A 33 3.16 10.89 8.48
N ARG A 34 2.26 11.24 7.55
CA ARG A 34 1.75 12.61 7.40
C ARG A 34 0.69 12.92 8.46
N ALA A 35 -0.26 12.02 8.71
CA ALA A 35 -1.25 12.17 9.76
C ALA A 35 -0.60 12.32 11.14
N GLU A 36 0.41 11.51 11.43
CA GLU A 36 1.18 11.56 12.69
C GLU A 36 1.87 12.91 12.88
N ARG A 37 2.58 13.39 11.85
CA ARG A 37 3.25 14.71 11.90
C ARG A 37 2.27 15.85 12.14
N ILE A 38 1.07 15.78 11.55
CA ILE A 38 0.03 16.79 11.77
C ILE A 38 -0.45 16.75 13.23
N ALA A 39 -0.76 15.56 13.76
CA ALA A 39 -1.19 15.38 15.15
C ALA A 39 -0.14 15.92 16.15
N ILE A 40 1.13 15.55 15.97
CA ILE A 40 2.25 16.03 16.80
C ILE A 40 2.37 17.56 16.73
N THR A 41 2.28 18.14 15.54
CA THR A 41 2.41 19.60 15.35
C THR A 41 1.26 20.37 16.00
N GLN A 42 0.02 19.88 15.84
CA GLN A 42 -1.17 20.51 16.43
C GLN A 42 -1.12 20.45 17.96
N ASN A 43 -0.74 19.31 18.52
CA ASN A 43 -0.53 19.14 19.96
C ASN A 43 0.56 20.08 20.51
N THR A 44 1.70 20.16 19.82
CA THR A 44 2.81 21.05 20.21
C THR A 44 2.35 22.51 20.27
N LYS A 45 1.59 22.97 19.27
CA LYS A 45 1.00 24.32 19.24
C LYS A 45 0.01 24.53 20.39
N ALA A 46 -0.84 23.55 20.69
CA ALA A 46 -1.80 23.64 21.79
C ALA A 46 -1.09 23.75 23.15
N ARG A 47 -0.05 22.95 23.38
CA ARG A 47 0.76 23.00 24.63
C ARG A 47 1.53 24.31 24.78
N HIS A 48 2.10 24.84 23.69
CA HIS A 48 2.77 26.14 23.68
C HIS A 48 1.80 27.26 24.10
N ARG A 49 0.57 27.25 23.58
CA ARG A 49 -0.48 28.22 23.97
C ARG A 49 -0.92 28.05 25.43
N ALA A 50 -0.91 26.83 25.96
CA ALA A 50 -1.42 26.51 27.29
C ALA A 50 -0.43 26.69 28.47
N ARG A 51 0.80 27.18 28.25
CA ARG A 51 1.82 27.46 29.30
C ARG A 51 2.05 26.33 30.34
N LYS A 52 1.80 25.04 30.03
CA LYS A 52 1.93 23.93 30.99
C LYS A 52 3.00 22.88 30.63
N ARG A 53 3.81 22.55 31.65
CA ARG A 53 4.88 21.54 31.74
C ARG A 53 4.37 20.07 31.70
N SER A 54 3.52 19.70 30.75
CA SER A 54 3.10 18.30 30.63
C SER A 54 4.05 17.53 29.70
N ARG A 55 4.80 16.57 30.28
CA ARG A 55 5.77 15.74 29.56
C ARG A 55 5.08 14.88 28.49
N SER A 56 5.68 14.91 27.31
CA SER A 56 5.48 14.06 26.13
C SER A 56 4.89 12.67 26.41
N ARG A 57 3.57 12.55 26.30
CA ARG A 57 2.92 11.27 25.98
C ARG A 57 1.86 11.52 24.92
N TRP A 58 1.74 10.56 24.01
CA TRP A 58 0.63 10.44 23.08
C TRP A 58 -0.66 10.32 23.88
N SER A 59 -1.53 11.32 23.76
CA SER A 59 -2.79 11.39 24.49
C SER A 59 -3.95 10.83 23.64
N ARG A 60 -5.09 10.54 24.26
CA ARG A 60 -6.32 10.18 23.51
C ARG A 60 -6.72 11.25 22.49
N SER A 61 -6.50 12.53 22.81
CA SER A 61 -6.76 13.63 21.89
C SER A 61 -5.81 13.60 20.68
N ASP A 62 -4.56 13.17 20.88
CA ASP A 62 -3.58 13.00 19.80
C ASP A 62 -3.97 11.83 18.88
N GLU A 63 -4.41 10.72 19.47
CA GLU A 63 -4.93 9.56 18.72
C GLU A 63 -6.14 9.97 17.86
N MET A 64 -7.11 10.69 18.43
CA MET A 64 -8.31 11.11 17.70
C MET A 64 -7.98 12.06 16.55
N LEU A 65 -7.05 13.01 16.77
CA LEU A 65 -6.56 13.89 15.71
C LEU A 65 -5.83 13.10 14.63
N PHE A 66 -4.98 12.16 15.02
CA PHE A 66 -4.29 11.27 14.10
C PHE A 66 -5.27 10.50 13.22
N GLN A 67 -6.26 9.81 13.80
CA GLN A 67 -7.28 9.06 13.05
C GLN A 67 -8.08 9.97 12.11
N THR A 68 -8.48 11.15 12.57
CA THR A 68 -9.21 12.12 11.73
C THR A 68 -8.38 12.55 10.51
N HIS A 69 -7.09 12.84 10.70
CA HIS A 69 -6.21 13.19 9.58
C HIS A 69 -5.88 11.98 8.71
N LEU A 70 -5.79 10.78 9.29
CA LEU A 70 -5.59 9.55 8.56
C LEU A 70 -6.74 9.30 7.60
N ASP A 71 -7.98 9.33 8.09
CA ASP A 71 -9.20 9.14 7.29
C ASP A 71 -9.31 10.17 6.17
N ARG A 72 -9.05 11.45 6.50
CA ARG A 72 -9.05 12.52 5.50
C ARG A 72 -8.01 12.30 4.41
N LEU A 73 -6.77 11.98 4.78
CA LEU A 73 -5.68 11.78 3.81
C LEU A 73 -5.90 10.52 2.97
N GLN A 74 -6.47 9.47 3.55
CA GLN A 74 -6.90 8.28 2.81
C GLN A 74 -7.99 8.63 1.80
N PHE A 75 -8.98 9.43 2.19
CA PHE A 75 -10.03 9.89 1.29
C PHE A 75 -9.47 10.73 0.13
N GLU A 76 -8.58 11.70 0.41
CA GLU A 76 -7.92 12.53 -0.61
C GLU A 76 -7.08 11.70 -1.60
N ARG A 77 -6.60 10.52 -1.19
CA ARG A 77 -5.79 9.60 -2.00
C ARG A 77 -6.56 8.35 -2.43
N TRP A 78 -7.88 8.32 -2.24
CA TRP A 78 -8.68 7.11 -2.40
C TRP A 78 -8.59 6.53 -3.81
N PHE A 79 -8.68 7.37 -4.84
CA PHE A 79 -8.54 6.96 -6.24
C PHE A 79 -7.19 6.31 -6.57
N GLU A 80 -6.10 6.75 -5.92
CA GLU A 80 -4.78 6.15 -6.09
C GLU A 80 -4.70 4.79 -5.41
N LEU A 81 -5.20 4.70 -4.17
CA LEU A 81 -5.24 3.45 -3.40
C LEU A 81 -6.09 2.39 -4.10
N ASP A 82 -7.30 2.76 -4.52
CA ASP A 82 -8.21 1.86 -5.24
C ASP A 82 -7.64 1.44 -6.59
N GLY A 83 -7.03 2.36 -7.34
CA GLY A 83 -6.36 2.06 -8.60
C GLY A 83 -5.20 1.07 -8.44
N LEU A 84 -4.42 1.17 -7.36
CA LEU A 84 -3.35 0.22 -7.04
C LEU A 84 -3.89 -1.14 -6.59
N ALA A 85 -4.92 -1.16 -5.73
CA ALA A 85 -5.56 -2.39 -5.28
C ALA A 85 -6.20 -3.16 -6.45
N GLY A 86 -6.95 -2.47 -7.31
CA GLY A 86 -7.53 -3.08 -8.51
C GLY A 86 -6.47 -3.56 -9.50
N ARG A 87 -5.32 -2.90 -9.58
CA ARG A 87 -4.18 -3.38 -10.38
C ARG A 87 -3.59 -4.67 -9.81
N LEU A 88 -3.42 -4.75 -8.49
CA LEU A 88 -2.95 -5.97 -7.81
C LEU A 88 -3.88 -7.16 -8.11
N ALA A 89 -5.19 -6.98 -7.95
CA ALA A 89 -6.16 -8.04 -8.22
C ALA A 89 -6.07 -8.55 -9.67
N ARG A 90 -5.92 -7.65 -10.66
CA ARG A 90 -5.72 -8.03 -12.06
C ARG A 90 -4.39 -8.76 -12.29
N GLN A 91 -3.32 -8.33 -11.63
CA GLN A 91 -2.01 -8.99 -11.71
C GLN A 91 -2.05 -10.39 -11.09
N GLU A 92 -2.69 -10.56 -9.94
CA GLU A 92 -2.87 -11.85 -9.26
C GLU A 92 -3.64 -12.83 -10.14
N GLN A 93 -4.76 -12.38 -10.73
CA GLN A 93 -5.54 -13.21 -11.65
C GLN A 93 -4.72 -13.66 -12.87
N ALA A 94 -4.00 -12.73 -13.51
CA ALA A 94 -3.19 -13.04 -14.68
C ALA A 94 -2.02 -13.98 -14.36
N ILE A 95 -1.36 -13.80 -13.21
CA ILE A 95 -0.30 -14.69 -12.72
C ILE A 95 -0.88 -16.09 -12.45
N HIS A 96 -2.04 -16.17 -11.79
CA HIS A 96 -2.70 -17.43 -11.50
C HIS A 96 -3.03 -18.21 -12.77
N THR A 97 -3.67 -17.57 -13.75
CA THR A 97 -3.98 -18.19 -15.05
C THR A 97 -2.71 -18.69 -15.75
N LEU A 98 -1.64 -17.89 -15.79
CA LEU A 98 -0.39 -18.31 -16.44
C LEU A 98 0.27 -19.49 -15.73
N ARG A 99 0.21 -19.56 -14.39
CA ARG A 99 0.71 -20.71 -13.62
C ARG A 99 -0.09 -21.98 -13.91
N GLN A 100 -1.41 -21.88 -14.06
CA GLN A 100 -2.26 -23.01 -14.44
C GLN A 100 -1.88 -23.53 -15.83
N THR A 101 -1.77 -22.66 -16.83
CA THR A 101 -1.36 -23.05 -18.19
C THR A 101 0.01 -23.72 -18.21
N LEU A 102 0.98 -23.15 -17.48
CA LEU A 102 2.32 -23.73 -17.35
C LEU A 102 2.31 -25.10 -16.67
N GLY A 103 1.42 -25.30 -15.68
CA GLY A 103 1.23 -26.60 -15.02
C GLY A 103 0.65 -27.63 -15.97
N GLU A 104 -0.42 -27.30 -16.69
CA GLU A 104 -1.04 -28.16 -17.71
C GLU A 104 -0.06 -28.55 -18.82
N ASP A 105 0.78 -27.61 -19.27
CA ASP A 105 1.80 -27.88 -20.29
C ASP A 105 2.88 -28.85 -19.80
N VAL A 106 3.20 -28.83 -18.50
CA VAL A 106 4.13 -29.80 -17.89
C VAL A 106 3.48 -31.18 -17.83
N TRP A 107 2.22 -31.28 -17.41
CA TRP A 107 1.47 -32.54 -17.41
C TRP A 107 1.32 -33.13 -18.82
N ARG A 108 0.99 -32.30 -19.82
CA ARG A 108 0.88 -32.72 -21.23
C ARG A 108 2.19 -33.23 -21.84
N LYS A 109 3.35 -32.77 -21.36
CA LYS A 109 4.67 -33.24 -21.83
C LYS A 109 5.14 -34.52 -21.13
N ALA A 110 4.53 -34.87 -20.01
CA ALA A 110 4.89 -36.05 -19.22
C ALA A 110 4.01 -37.28 -19.53
N ALA A 111 2.90 -37.10 -20.24
CA ALA A 111 2.01 -38.14 -20.76
C ALA A 111 2.38 -38.52 -22.19
#